data_AF-A0A6P3V146-F1
#
_entry.id   AF-A0A6P3V146-F1
#
_cell.length_a   1.000
_cell.length_b   1.000
_cell.length_c   1.000
_cell.angle_alpha   90.00
_cell.angle_beta   90.00
_cell.angle_gamma   90.00
#
_symmetry.space_group_name_H-M   'P 1'
#
loop_
_entity.id
_entity.type
_entity.pdbx_description
1 polymer ?
#
loop_
_entity_poly.entity_id
_entity_poly.type
_entity_poly.pdbx_seq_one_letter_code
_entity_poly.pdbx_strand_id
1 'polypeptide(L)'
;MKTISTVMSSCALLLITAASNISEQCKIHEMTTVDCHCIGNEEFFLPEGYNYENVTAIQIASCNIANLHFSSLTEASQITEIIVQNISERLIFELFLTSKRLKRLKLSRIGRIPLISRDTFVRLKSIETLRIEDTRINNFAERFTDIAITNFSMINVTIERIDQLSFSAKGEILHIKNSEFQNVTGSLNFAYFSTVEILHSKFQLNKPGYILIEGNIVYIEDCVFSNSSANVVAAGSIKINDTCADGKSSMRLSSNNIKSVNNRLPTEIIYTKNKNESEHFFSRNNTVCIAGNCKCPKSSGQSPQLVSMFLAYTFQFFLPIVILLSILP
;
A
#
# COMPACT_ATOMS: atom_id res chain seq x y z
N MET A 1 33.30 -18.98 62.48
CA MET A 1 32.93 -19.98 61.46
C MET A 1 31.51 -19.68 60.97
N LYS A 2 31.37 -19.43 59.65
CA LYS A 2 30.19 -19.69 58.80
C LYS A 2 28.85 -19.01 59.17
N THR A 3 28.11 -18.32 58.30
CA THR A 3 28.21 -18.08 56.86
C THR A 3 27.23 -16.95 56.49
N ILE A 4 27.66 -16.19 55.48
CA ILE A 4 26.97 -15.23 54.60
C ILE A 4 25.60 -15.70 54.10
N SER A 5 24.62 -14.79 53.95
CA SER A 5 23.84 -14.60 52.71
C SER A 5 22.99 -13.31 52.78
N THR A 6 23.52 -12.14 52.39
CA THR A 6 23.20 -11.45 51.13
C THR A 6 21.73 -11.53 50.69
N VAL A 7 20.94 -10.51 51.08
CA VAL A 7 19.72 -10.16 50.37
C VAL A 7 20.13 -9.37 49.14
N MET A 8 19.93 -10.00 47.97
CA MET A 8 20.14 -9.43 46.65
C MET A 8 19.34 -8.13 46.52
N SER A 9 20.05 -7.01 46.43
CA SER A 9 19.51 -5.79 45.83
C SER A 9 19.38 -6.07 44.32
N SER A 10 18.17 -6.39 43.88
CA SER A 10 17.83 -6.39 42.45
C SER A 10 17.95 -4.96 41.93
N CYS A 11 19.13 -4.65 41.40
CA CYS A 11 19.35 -3.50 40.54
C CYS A 11 18.56 -3.74 39.26
N ALA A 12 17.32 -3.25 39.23
CA ALA A 12 16.58 -3.10 37.98
C ALA A 12 17.38 -2.11 37.12
N LEU A 13 18.13 -2.62 36.14
CA LEU A 13 18.63 -1.82 35.03
C LEU A 13 17.40 -1.32 34.26
N LEU A 14 16.86 -0.19 34.72
CA LEU A 14 16.12 0.72 33.86
C LEU A 14 17.11 1.18 32.79
N LEU A 15 17.07 0.54 31.63
CA LEU A 15 17.58 1.14 30.40
C LEU A 15 16.74 2.39 30.16
N ILE A 16 17.16 3.51 30.75
CA ILE A 16 16.61 4.81 30.44
C ILE A 16 17.07 5.08 29.01
N THR A 17 16.22 4.75 28.04
CA THR A 17 16.41 5.19 26.66
C THR A 17 16.45 6.70 26.70
N ALA A 18 17.63 7.29 26.56
CA ALA A 18 17.81 8.73 26.61
C ALA A 18 17.05 9.33 25.43
N ALA A 19 15.98 10.08 25.74
CA ALA A 19 15.22 10.85 24.78
C ALA A 19 15.51 12.34 25.01
N SER A 20 15.91 13.06 23.98
CA SER A 20 16.08 14.52 24.03
C SER A 20 15.14 15.20 23.04
N ASN A 21 14.60 16.35 23.43
CA ASN A 21 13.78 17.15 22.52
C ASN A 21 14.69 17.80 21.46
N ILE A 22 14.31 17.67 20.19
CA ILE A 22 14.92 18.43 19.07
C ILE A 22 14.06 19.67 18.77
N SER A 23 12.74 19.56 18.91
CA SER A 23 11.78 20.65 18.82
C SER A 23 10.60 20.41 19.76
N GLU A 24 9.57 21.25 19.72
CA GLU A 24 8.33 21.04 20.48
C GLU A 24 7.63 19.74 20.07
N GLN A 25 7.65 19.42 18.77
CA GLN A 25 6.98 18.25 18.21
C GLN A 25 7.89 17.01 18.12
N CYS A 26 9.22 17.16 18.15
CA CYS A 26 10.15 16.07 17.85
C CYS A 26 11.08 15.71 19.02
N LYS A 27 11.25 14.41 19.24
CA LYS A 27 12.22 13.83 20.17
C LYS A 27 13.18 12.92 19.42
N ILE A 28 14.39 12.79 19.95
CA ILE A 28 15.33 11.77 19.49
C ILE A 28 15.66 10.78 20.57
N HIS A 29 15.54 9.51 20.23
CA HIS A 29 15.86 8.37 21.06
C HIS A 29 17.23 7.82 20.64
N GLU A 30 18.11 7.63 21.62
CA GLU A 30 19.42 6.99 21.42
C GLU A 30 20.26 7.64 20.31
N MET A 31 20.05 8.94 20.07
CA MET A 31 20.68 9.73 19.01
C MET A 31 20.49 9.20 17.58
N THR A 32 19.55 8.27 17.34
CA THR A 32 19.39 7.59 16.05
C THR A 32 17.97 7.56 15.52
N THR A 33 16.97 7.70 16.38
CA THR A 33 15.55 7.59 16.01
C THR A 33 14.83 8.88 16.33
N VAL A 34 14.38 9.59 15.31
CA VAL A 34 13.58 10.81 15.46
C VAL A 34 12.10 10.44 15.44
N ASP A 35 11.39 10.77 16.51
CA ASP A 35 9.94 10.61 16.64
C ASP A 35 9.29 11.98 16.77
N CYS A 36 8.42 12.31 15.83
CA CYS A 36 7.72 13.58 15.76
C CYS A 36 6.21 13.37 15.85
N HIS A 37 5.59 14.08 16.80
CA HIS A 37 4.16 14.02 17.06
C HIS A 37 3.58 15.43 17.16
N CYS A 38 2.58 15.72 16.33
CA CYS A 38 1.84 16.97 16.40
C CYS A 38 0.70 16.91 17.42
N ILE A 39 0.38 18.03 18.06
CA ILE A 39 -0.63 18.10 19.14
C ILE A 39 -1.90 18.84 18.67
N GLY A 40 -1.89 19.41 17.46
CA GLY A 40 -3.02 20.15 16.94
C GLY A 40 -3.11 20.18 15.42
N ASN A 41 -3.79 21.20 14.88
CA ASN A 41 -4.01 21.38 13.45
C ASN A 41 -2.81 22.00 12.69
N GLU A 42 -1.61 21.75 13.18
CA GLU A 42 -0.38 22.39 12.71
C GLU A 42 0.15 21.75 11.42
N GLU A 43 0.86 22.58 10.63
CA GLU A 43 1.70 22.11 9.54
C GLU A 43 3.07 21.75 10.10
N PHE A 44 3.48 20.50 9.90
CA PHE A 44 4.73 19.96 10.37
C PHE A 44 5.84 20.13 9.34
N PHE A 45 7.00 20.58 9.83
CA PHE A 45 8.26 20.59 9.11
C PHE A 45 9.31 19.88 9.95
N LEU A 46 10.24 19.18 9.30
CA LEU A 46 11.42 18.66 9.99
C LEU A 46 12.26 19.83 10.54
N PRO A 47 12.74 19.75 11.80
CA PRO A 47 13.61 20.79 12.38
C PRO A 47 14.84 21.11 11.52
N GLU A 48 14.93 22.33 10.98
CA GLU A 48 15.99 22.75 10.03
C GLU A 48 17.37 22.89 10.68
N GLY A 49 17.44 23.14 11.99
CA GLY A 49 18.70 23.31 12.73
C GLY A 49 19.30 22.02 13.29
N TYR A 50 18.69 20.86 13.02
CA TYR A 50 19.13 19.58 13.56
C TYR A 50 19.96 18.79 12.53
N ASN A 51 21.08 18.19 12.97
CA ASN A 51 21.91 17.34 12.12
C ASN A 51 21.35 15.90 12.11
N TYR A 52 20.86 15.45 10.95
CA TYR A 52 20.30 14.11 10.75
C TYR A 52 21.32 13.06 10.26
N GLU A 53 22.62 13.35 10.24
CA GLU A 53 23.67 12.47 9.70
C GLU A 53 23.66 11.07 10.33
N ASN A 54 23.46 10.99 11.66
CA ASN A 54 23.43 9.74 12.41
C ASN A 54 22.02 9.14 12.56
N VAL A 55 20.99 9.80 12.01
CA VAL A 55 19.61 9.33 12.13
C VAL A 55 19.38 8.15 11.20
N THR A 56 18.87 7.07 11.77
CA THR A 56 18.58 5.81 11.08
C THR A 56 17.09 5.58 10.87
N ALA A 57 16.24 6.23 11.68
CA ALA A 57 14.79 6.09 11.61
C ALA A 57 14.09 7.42 11.87
N ILE A 58 13.05 7.71 11.08
CA ILE A 58 12.19 8.88 11.24
C ILE A 58 10.73 8.41 11.31
N GLN A 59 10.04 8.83 12.36
CA GLN A 59 8.62 8.58 12.58
C GLN A 59 7.90 9.91 12.73
N ILE A 60 6.83 10.11 11.94
CA ILE A 60 6.02 11.33 11.97
C ILE A 60 4.56 10.92 12.09
N ALA A 61 3.87 11.48 13.08
CA ALA A 61 2.50 11.11 13.38
C ALA A 61 1.60 12.27 13.80
N SER A 62 0.31 12.12 13.48
CA SER A 62 -0.81 12.89 14.05
C SER A 62 -0.80 14.38 13.73
N CYS A 63 -0.26 14.75 12.56
CA CYS A 63 -0.22 16.12 12.09
C CYS A 63 -1.38 16.43 11.14
N ASN A 64 -1.73 17.70 11.01
CA ASN A 64 -2.74 18.08 10.03
C ASN A 64 -2.18 18.05 8.62
N ILE A 65 -1.08 18.77 8.44
CA ILE A 65 -0.27 18.76 7.24
C ILE A 65 1.13 18.36 7.65
N ALA A 66 1.81 17.53 6.85
CA ALA A 66 3.22 17.25 7.01
C ALA A 66 3.95 17.56 5.70
N ASN A 67 5.06 18.27 5.82
CA ASN A 67 5.87 18.69 4.69
C ASN A 67 7.25 18.05 4.77
N LEU A 68 7.46 17.05 3.91
CA LEU A 68 8.74 16.37 3.71
C LEU A 68 9.35 16.83 2.40
N HIS A 69 9.92 18.02 2.45
CA HIS A 69 10.53 18.69 1.32
C HIS A 69 11.96 18.17 1.05
N PHE A 70 12.46 18.41 -0.16
CA PHE A 70 13.74 17.85 -0.64
C PHE A 70 14.95 18.28 0.19
N SER A 71 14.88 19.46 0.81
CA SER A 71 15.97 20.05 1.59
C SER A 71 16.11 19.45 3.00
N SER A 72 15.08 18.74 3.49
CA SER A 72 15.00 18.39 4.91
C SER A 72 15.93 17.27 5.36
N LEU A 73 16.41 16.42 4.44
CA LEU A 73 17.17 15.19 4.77
C LEU A 73 18.40 14.99 3.89
N THR A 74 18.98 16.09 3.39
CA THR A 74 20.15 16.06 2.49
C THR A 74 21.37 15.41 3.13
N GLU A 75 21.58 15.60 4.43
CA GLU A 75 22.72 15.05 5.19
C GLU A 75 22.44 13.65 5.79
N ALA A 76 21.18 13.20 5.75
CA ALA A 76 20.72 11.99 6.42
C ALA A 76 21.09 10.70 5.66
N SER A 77 22.38 10.39 5.63
CA SER A 77 22.96 9.28 4.83
C SER A 77 22.69 7.88 5.41
N GLN A 78 22.30 7.80 6.68
CA GLN A 78 22.13 6.56 7.44
C GLN A 78 20.68 6.09 7.57
N ILE A 79 19.70 6.83 7.03
CA ILE A 79 18.29 6.48 7.14
C ILE A 79 18.02 5.10 6.54
N THR A 80 17.43 4.24 7.35
CA THR A 80 16.95 2.90 7.00
C THR A 80 15.43 2.77 7.09
N GLU A 81 14.76 3.63 7.87
CA GLU A 81 13.31 3.58 8.07
C GLU A 81 12.68 4.98 8.02
N ILE A 82 11.59 5.12 7.28
CA ILE A 82 10.70 6.28 7.33
C ILE A 82 9.27 5.80 7.50
N ILE A 83 8.60 6.29 8.55
CA ILE A 83 7.19 6.02 8.82
C ILE A 83 6.45 7.35 8.96
N VAL A 84 5.45 7.56 8.12
CA VAL A 84 4.56 8.71 8.21
C VAL A 84 3.13 8.20 8.37
N GLN A 85 2.45 8.63 9.42
CA GLN A 85 1.11 8.14 9.72
C GLN A 85 0.17 9.18 10.30
N ASN A 86 -1.14 8.97 10.15
CA ASN A 86 -2.19 9.83 10.72
C ASN A 86 -2.03 11.30 10.30
N ILE A 87 -1.89 11.56 9.01
CA ILE A 87 -1.84 12.93 8.48
C ILE A 87 -3.24 13.28 7.99
N SER A 88 -3.98 14.14 8.70
CA SER A 88 -5.43 14.28 8.46
C SER A 88 -5.76 14.93 7.12
N GLU A 89 -5.02 15.96 6.71
CA GLU A 89 -5.28 16.66 5.45
C GLU A 89 -4.32 16.25 4.34
N ARG A 90 -3.02 16.58 4.49
CA ARG A 90 -2.09 16.52 3.36
C ARG A 90 -0.66 16.18 3.76
N LEU A 91 -0.05 15.24 3.06
CA LEU A 91 1.40 15.00 3.10
C LEU A 91 2.03 15.49 1.79
N ILE A 92 2.94 16.46 1.90
CA ILE A 92 3.83 16.84 0.80
C ILE A 92 5.03 15.90 0.87
N PHE A 93 5.12 14.97 -0.08
CA PHE A 93 6.14 13.92 -0.10
C PHE A 93 7.12 14.14 -1.27
N GLU A 94 7.99 15.13 -1.11
CA GLU A 94 8.98 15.54 -2.11
C GLU A 94 10.39 15.27 -1.57
N LEU A 95 10.56 14.08 -1.03
CA LEU A 95 11.74 13.71 -0.25
C LEU A 95 12.91 13.39 -1.17
N PHE A 96 14.02 14.10 -1.01
CA PHE A 96 15.28 13.76 -1.69
C PHE A 96 16.17 12.95 -0.74
N LEU A 97 16.12 11.63 -0.89
CA LEU A 97 16.89 10.72 -0.05
C LEU A 97 18.33 10.61 -0.56
N THR A 98 19.29 11.14 0.21
CA THR A 98 20.72 10.88 -0.05
C THR A 98 21.15 9.51 0.45
N SER A 99 20.49 8.99 1.49
CA SER A 99 20.67 7.62 1.96
C SER A 99 20.45 6.61 0.83
N LYS A 100 21.36 5.64 0.75
CA LYS A 100 21.24 4.45 -0.11
C LYS A 100 20.76 3.22 0.67
N ARG A 101 20.40 3.41 1.94
CA ARG A 101 20.17 2.37 2.94
C ARG A 101 18.72 2.23 3.36
N LEU A 102 17.78 2.98 2.75
CA LEU A 102 16.38 2.88 3.09
C LEU A 102 15.88 1.44 2.87
N LYS A 103 15.45 0.80 3.95
CA LYS A 103 14.90 -0.54 3.96
C LYS A 103 13.38 -0.52 4.05
N ARG A 104 12.82 0.41 4.83
CA ARG A 104 11.38 0.46 5.10
C ARG A 104 10.81 1.85 4.87
N LEU A 105 9.76 1.92 4.07
CA LEU A 105 8.90 3.08 3.93
C LEU A 105 7.45 2.68 4.24
N LYS A 106 6.83 3.36 5.19
CA LYS A 106 5.40 3.21 5.48
C LYS A 106 4.70 4.56 5.43
N LEU A 107 3.68 4.66 4.59
CA LEU A 107 2.77 5.80 4.50
C LEU A 107 1.36 5.29 4.85
N SER A 108 0.74 5.76 5.94
CA SER A 108 -0.51 5.17 6.43
C SER A 108 -1.49 6.19 7.01
N ARG A 109 -2.77 6.07 6.67
CA ARG A 109 -3.83 6.99 7.17
C ARG A 109 -3.47 8.44 6.86
N ILE A 110 -3.29 8.72 5.57
CA ILE A 110 -2.95 10.04 5.05
C ILE A 110 -4.12 10.55 4.20
N GLY A 111 -4.70 11.68 4.59
CA GLY A 111 -5.84 12.27 3.89
C GLY A 111 -5.61 12.41 2.39
N ARG A 112 -4.47 13.02 2.02
CA ARG A 112 -4.07 13.15 0.60
C ARG A 112 -2.56 13.32 0.42
N ILE A 113 -1.99 12.64 -0.57
CA ILE A 113 -0.65 12.91 -1.11
C ILE A 113 -0.83 13.54 -2.50
N PRO A 114 -0.45 14.81 -2.71
CA PRO A 114 -0.65 15.47 -4.00
C PRO A 114 0.12 14.82 -5.13
N LEU A 115 1.37 14.44 -4.87
CA LEU A 115 2.27 13.88 -5.86
C LEU A 115 3.24 12.91 -5.16
N ILE A 116 3.43 11.75 -5.78
CA ILE A 116 4.65 10.94 -5.60
C ILE A 116 5.43 11.07 -6.90
N SER A 117 6.56 11.76 -6.83
CA SER A 117 7.36 12.14 -8.00
C SER A 117 8.25 10.97 -8.46
N ARG A 118 8.72 11.04 -9.72
CA ARG A 118 9.61 10.02 -10.30
C ARG A 118 11.00 9.99 -9.66
N ASP A 119 11.43 11.09 -9.07
CA ASP A 119 12.76 11.26 -8.51
C ASP A 119 12.85 10.89 -7.02
N THR A 120 11.73 10.53 -6.40
CA THR A 120 11.66 10.22 -4.96
C THR A 120 12.63 9.09 -4.57
N PHE A 121 12.80 8.06 -5.40
CA PHE A 121 13.62 6.89 -5.07
C PHE A 121 14.87 6.69 -5.94
N VAL A 122 15.25 7.67 -6.77
CA VAL A 122 16.32 7.53 -7.79
C VAL A 122 17.69 7.13 -7.22
N ARG A 123 17.98 7.46 -5.96
CA ARG A 123 19.28 7.12 -5.33
C ARG A 123 19.32 5.74 -4.67
N LEU A 124 18.16 5.08 -4.51
CA LEU A 124 18.04 3.80 -3.84
C LEU A 124 18.22 2.65 -4.83
N LYS A 125 18.99 1.63 -4.41
CA LYS A 125 19.11 0.37 -5.18
C LYS A 125 18.03 -0.64 -4.80
N SER A 126 17.59 -0.60 -3.55
CA SER A 126 16.60 -1.53 -3.03
C SER A 126 15.84 -0.95 -1.85
N ILE A 127 14.60 -1.41 -1.66
CA ILE A 127 13.78 -1.25 -0.46
C ILE A 127 13.27 -2.64 -0.06
N GLU A 128 13.40 -3.01 1.21
CA GLU A 128 12.89 -4.28 1.72
C GLU A 128 11.36 -4.26 1.84
N THR A 129 10.78 -3.16 2.33
CA THR A 129 9.33 -2.99 2.47
C THR A 129 8.88 -1.59 2.10
N LEU A 130 7.98 -1.49 1.11
CA LEU A 130 7.24 -0.29 0.78
C LEU A 130 5.74 -0.56 0.99
N ARG A 131 5.15 0.15 1.94
CA ARG A 131 3.73 0.00 2.30
C ARG A 131 3.01 1.35 2.27
N ILE A 132 1.91 1.42 1.52
CA ILE A 132 1.00 2.55 1.50
C ILE A 132 -0.40 2.08 1.89
N GLU A 133 -1.01 2.71 2.89
CA GLU A 133 -2.30 2.28 3.44
C GLU A 133 -3.24 3.43 3.74
N ASP A 134 -4.54 3.23 3.52
CA ASP A 134 -5.60 4.18 3.89
C ASP A 134 -5.27 5.60 3.42
N THR A 135 -4.94 5.72 2.13
CA THR A 135 -4.36 6.95 1.57
C THR A 135 -4.93 7.26 0.20
N ARG A 136 -5.20 8.55 -0.05
CA ARG A 136 -5.51 9.07 -1.39
C ARG A 136 -4.29 9.72 -2.01
N ILE A 137 -3.96 9.36 -3.24
CA ILE A 137 -2.85 9.93 -4.01
C ILE A 137 -3.42 10.57 -5.27
N ASN A 138 -3.17 11.86 -5.52
CA ASN A 138 -3.73 12.48 -6.73
C ASN A 138 -2.93 12.07 -7.96
N ASN A 139 -1.60 12.15 -7.89
CA ASN A 139 -0.74 11.82 -9.01
C ASN A 139 0.41 10.91 -8.57
N PHE A 140 0.52 9.75 -9.21
CA PHE A 140 1.61 8.80 -8.99
C PHE A 140 2.48 8.72 -10.24
N ALA A 141 3.67 9.32 -10.19
CA ALA A 141 4.58 9.44 -11.32
C ALA A 141 5.81 8.52 -11.23
N GLU A 142 6.02 7.87 -10.08
CA GLU A 142 7.09 6.89 -9.85
C GLU A 142 6.87 5.60 -10.65
N ARG A 143 7.95 5.06 -11.20
CA ARG A 143 7.96 3.93 -12.14
C ARG A 143 8.80 2.74 -11.68
N PHE A 144 9.47 2.82 -10.53
CA PHE A 144 10.29 1.76 -9.92
C PHE A 144 11.16 0.95 -10.92
N THR A 145 11.70 1.61 -11.96
CA THR A 145 12.45 0.95 -13.04
C THR A 145 13.90 0.65 -12.69
N ASP A 146 14.43 1.25 -11.63
CA ASP A 146 15.85 1.19 -11.29
C ASP A 146 16.08 0.81 -9.83
N ILE A 147 15.06 0.23 -9.19
CA ILE A 147 15.05 -0.12 -7.77
C ILE A 147 14.39 -1.49 -7.53
N ALA A 148 15.00 -2.32 -6.69
CA ALA A 148 14.40 -3.57 -6.24
C ALA A 148 13.50 -3.35 -5.02
N ILE A 149 12.25 -3.81 -5.07
CA ILE A 149 11.35 -3.76 -3.91
C ILE A 149 11.00 -5.19 -3.52
N THR A 150 11.44 -5.61 -2.33
CA THR A 150 11.22 -7.00 -1.89
C THR A 150 9.75 -7.24 -1.55
N ASN A 151 9.15 -6.34 -0.76
CA ASN A 151 7.74 -6.41 -0.39
C ASN A 151 7.05 -5.07 -0.70
N PHE A 152 6.07 -5.11 -1.60
CA PHE A 152 5.27 -3.96 -1.99
C PHE A 152 3.82 -4.17 -1.58
N SER A 153 3.22 -3.19 -0.89
CA SER A 153 1.81 -3.25 -0.53
C SER A 153 1.07 -1.92 -0.69
N MET A 154 -0.13 -2.01 -1.27
CA MET A 154 -1.11 -0.93 -1.34
C MET A 154 -2.45 -1.45 -0.81
N ILE A 155 -2.91 -0.92 0.31
CA ILE A 155 -4.13 -1.38 0.99
C ILE A 155 -5.06 -0.19 1.24
N ASN A 156 -6.30 -0.25 0.76
CA ASN A 156 -7.25 0.88 0.86
C ASN A 156 -6.66 2.18 0.26
N VAL A 157 -6.03 2.07 -0.92
CA VAL A 157 -5.39 3.21 -1.61
C VAL A 157 -6.20 3.61 -2.83
N THR A 158 -6.50 4.90 -2.96
CA THR A 158 -7.04 5.46 -4.21
C THR A 158 -5.99 6.32 -4.87
N ILE A 159 -5.64 6.00 -6.11
CA ILE A 159 -4.75 6.80 -6.95
C ILE A 159 -5.58 7.41 -8.08
N GLU A 160 -5.67 8.74 -8.13
CA GLU A 160 -6.53 9.43 -9.10
C GLU A 160 -5.95 9.44 -10.51
N ARG A 161 -4.62 9.55 -10.64
CA ARG A 161 -3.91 9.64 -11.92
C ARG A 161 -2.60 8.90 -11.85
N ILE A 162 -2.35 8.11 -12.89
CA ILE A 162 -1.12 7.34 -13.07
C ILE A 162 -0.67 7.47 -14.51
N ASP A 163 0.55 7.95 -14.70
CA ASP A 163 1.14 7.94 -16.03
C ASP A 163 1.58 6.53 -16.42
N GLN A 164 2.38 5.91 -15.56
CA GLN A 164 2.84 4.54 -15.71
C GLN A 164 3.29 4.06 -14.33
N LEU A 165 3.03 2.80 -14.01
CA LEU A 165 3.59 2.12 -12.85
C LEU A 165 4.19 0.80 -13.30
N SER A 166 5.50 0.64 -13.13
CA SER A 166 6.20 -0.56 -13.57
C SER A 166 7.11 -1.07 -12.47
N PHE A 167 7.42 -2.34 -12.49
CA PHE A 167 8.52 -2.92 -11.71
C PHE A 167 9.44 -3.62 -12.70
N SER A 168 10.76 -3.49 -12.51
CA SER A 168 11.78 -4.07 -13.40
C SER A 168 12.72 -5.05 -12.70
N ALA A 169 12.79 -5.01 -11.37
CA ALA A 169 13.66 -5.83 -10.55
C ALA A 169 12.87 -6.86 -9.76
N LYS A 170 13.51 -7.98 -9.41
CA LYS A 170 12.87 -9.07 -8.67
C LYS A 170 12.46 -8.64 -7.27
N GLY A 171 11.24 -9.00 -6.88
CA GLY A 171 10.70 -8.90 -5.54
C GLY A 171 10.10 -10.23 -5.06
N GLU A 172 9.70 -10.29 -3.81
CA GLU A 172 9.08 -11.48 -3.22
C GLU A 172 7.56 -11.37 -3.23
N ILE A 173 7.00 -10.28 -2.71
CA ILE A 173 5.55 -10.14 -2.51
C ILE A 173 5.06 -8.80 -3.07
N LEU A 174 4.05 -8.88 -3.93
CA LEU A 174 3.19 -7.74 -4.30
C LEU A 174 1.78 -8.00 -3.78
N HIS A 175 1.27 -7.07 -2.96
CA HIS A 175 -0.07 -7.17 -2.37
C HIS A 175 -0.85 -5.88 -2.60
N ILE A 176 -1.87 -5.93 -3.45
CA ILE A 176 -2.80 -4.83 -3.71
C ILE A 176 -4.18 -5.25 -3.21
N LYS A 177 -4.75 -4.48 -2.29
CA LYS A 177 -6.04 -4.81 -1.68
C LYS A 177 -6.91 -3.58 -1.55
N ASN A 178 -8.20 -3.72 -1.85
CA ASN A 178 -9.21 -2.66 -1.68
C ASN A 178 -8.77 -1.32 -2.31
N SER A 179 -8.09 -1.38 -3.45
CA SER A 179 -7.42 -0.19 -4.01
C SER A 179 -7.99 0.17 -5.38
N GLU A 180 -7.99 1.46 -5.71
CA GLU A 180 -8.50 1.99 -6.97
C GLU A 180 -7.43 2.77 -7.72
N PHE A 181 -7.15 2.35 -8.96
CA PHE A 181 -6.19 2.94 -9.87
C PHE A 181 -6.97 3.62 -10.99
N GLN A 182 -7.14 4.93 -10.89
CA GLN A 182 -7.98 5.72 -11.80
C GLN A 182 -7.13 6.45 -12.85
N ASN A 183 -7.77 6.77 -13.97
CA ASN A 183 -7.22 7.59 -15.04
C ASN A 183 -5.80 7.20 -15.49
N VAL A 184 -5.54 5.90 -15.61
CA VAL A 184 -4.23 5.41 -16.05
C VAL A 184 -4.03 5.73 -17.53
N THR A 185 -2.98 6.48 -17.88
CA THR A 185 -2.72 6.91 -19.27
C THR A 185 -1.77 5.98 -20.03
N GLY A 186 -0.81 5.36 -19.33
CA GLY A 186 0.15 4.40 -19.88
C GLY A 186 -0.18 2.96 -19.49
N SER A 187 0.84 2.22 -19.04
CA SER A 187 0.74 0.80 -18.66
C SER A 187 0.95 0.57 -17.18
N LEU A 188 0.39 -0.54 -16.70
CA LEU A 188 0.69 -1.10 -15.38
C LEU A 188 1.47 -2.39 -15.56
N ASN A 189 2.61 -2.52 -14.91
CA ASN A 189 3.46 -3.71 -14.98
C ASN A 189 3.83 -4.17 -13.57
N PHE A 190 3.06 -5.13 -13.07
CA PHE A 190 3.22 -5.82 -11.80
C PHE A 190 3.95 -7.15 -12.01
N ALA A 191 5.14 -7.08 -12.62
CA ALA A 191 5.96 -8.25 -12.91
C ALA A 191 7.11 -8.43 -11.91
N TYR A 192 7.76 -9.59 -12.02
CA TYR A 192 8.97 -9.95 -11.28
C TYR A 192 8.79 -10.19 -9.77
N PHE A 193 7.60 -10.56 -9.31
CA PHE A 193 7.38 -10.96 -7.91
C PHE A 193 7.22 -12.47 -7.76
N SER A 194 7.73 -13.06 -6.68
CA SER A 194 7.45 -14.49 -6.38
C SER A 194 5.94 -14.73 -6.20
N THR A 195 5.27 -13.87 -5.43
CA THR A 195 3.84 -13.94 -5.15
C THR A 195 3.16 -12.61 -5.47
N VAL A 196 2.06 -12.67 -6.22
CA VAL A 196 1.22 -11.51 -6.53
C VAL A 196 -0.20 -11.76 -6.04
N GLU A 197 -0.71 -10.88 -5.18
CA GLU A 197 -2.08 -10.89 -4.68
C GLU A 197 -2.76 -9.56 -5.00
N ILE A 198 -3.87 -9.62 -5.72
CA ILE A 198 -4.68 -8.45 -6.09
C ILE A 198 -6.14 -8.73 -5.73
N LEU A 199 -6.65 -8.04 -4.73
CA LEU A 199 -7.94 -8.35 -4.10
C LEU A 199 -8.84 -7.12 -4.05
N HIS A 200 -10.12 -7.26 -4.40
CA HIS A 200 -11.15 -6.22 -4.22
C HIS A 200 -10.74 -4.87 -4.82
N SER A 201 -10.03 -4.90 -5.96
CA SER A 201 -9.32 -3.73 -6.50
C SER A 201 -9.76 -3.40 -7.92
N LYS A 202 -9.58 -2.13 -8.30
CA LYS A 202 -10.09 -1.59 -9.57
C LYS A 202 -8.99 -0.90 -10.35
N PHE A 203 -8.93 -1.18 -11.65
CA PHE A 203 -7.97 -0.60 -12.59
C PHE A 203 -8.72 0.03 -13.76
N GLN A 204 -8.65 1.36 -13.87
CA GLN A 204 -9.34 2.13 -14.91
C GLN A 204 -8.36 2.87 -15.79
N LEU A 205 -8.17 2.34 -17.00
CA LEU A 205 -7.34 2.99 -18.01
C LEU A 205 -8.20 3.98 -18.82
N ASN A 206 -7.65 5.16 -19.07
CA ASN A 206 -8.30 6.22 -19.84
C ASN A 206 -8.51 5.82 -21.30
N LYS A 207 -7.61 4.99 -21.84
CA LYS A 207 -7.64 4.43 -23.18
C LYS A 207 -7.30 2.95 -23.09
N PRO A 208 -7.72 2.12 -24.07
CA PRO A 208 -7.32 0.72 -24.11
C PRO A 208 -5.81 0.57 -23.98
N GLY A 209 -5.36 -0.15 -22.95
CA GLY A 209 -3.94 -0.35 -22.66
C GLY A 209 -3.67 -1.70 -22.02
N TYR A 210 -2.44 -1.89 -21.52
CA TYR A 210 -1.96 -3.18 -21.03
C TYR A 210 -1.70 -3.17 -19.53
N ILE A 211 -2.09 -4.27 -18.90
CA ILE A 211 -1.74 -4.60 -17.51
C ILE A 211 -0.99 -5.93 -17.55
N LEU A 212 0.29 -5.93 -17.18
CA LEU A 212 1.09 -7.14 -17.02
C LEU A 212 1.12 -7.51 -15.54
N ILE A 213 0.77 -8.76 -15.23
CA ILE A 213 0.85 -9.34 -13.89
C ILE A 213 1.68 -10.62 -14.01
N GLU A 214 2.82 -10.67 -13.35
CA GLU A 214 3.73 -11.81 -13.43
C GLU A 214 4.25 -12.25 -12.06
N GLY A 215 4.20 -13.55 -11.80
CA GLY A 215 4.90 -14.15 -10.67
C GLY A 215 5.04 -15.67 -10.70
N ASN A 216 5.39 -16.29 -9.57
CA ASN A 216 5.31 -17.74 -9.45
C ASN A 216 3.89 -18.18 -9.06
N ILE A 217 3.29 -17.45 -8.13
CA ILE A 217 1.91 -17.65 -7.67
C ILE A 217 1.17 -16.33 -7.86
N VAL A 218 0.03 -16.36 -8.55
CA VAL A 218 -0.82 -15.18 -8.76
C VAL A 218 -2.23 -15.45 -8.28
N TYR A 219 -2.72 -14.59 -7.39
CA TYR A 219 -4.08 -14.60 -6.88
C TYR A 219 -4.81 -13.29 -7.20
N ILE A 220 -5.93 -13.38 -7.91
CA ILE A 220 -6.78 -12.25 -8.27
C ILE A 220 -8.21 -12.57 -7.83
N GLU A 221 -8.82 -11.70 -7.03
CA GLU A 221 -10.18 -11.91 -6.51
C GLU A 221 -10.96 -10.61 -6.46
N ASP A 222 -12.23 -10.66 -6.90
CA ASP A 222 -13.18 -9.53 -6.86
C ASP A 222 -12.58 -8.23 -7.43
N CYS A 223 -11.93 -8.33 -8.59
CA CYS A 223 -11.28 -7.21 -9.24
C CYS A 223 -12.09 -6.67 -10.42
N VAL A 224 -11.91 -5.37 -10.72
CA VAL A 224 -12.52 -4.70 -11.88
C VAL A 224 -11.45 -4.14 -12.82
N PHE A 225 -11.51 -4.52 -14.09
CA PHE A 225 -10.57 -4.14 -15.13
C PHE A 225 -11.29 -3.37 -16.26
N SER A 226 -11.04 -2.06 -16.38
CA SER A 226 -11.69 -1.19 -17.35
C SER A 226 -10.71 -0.70 -18.42
N ASN A 227 -11.07 -0.89 -19.69
CA ASN A 227 -10.24 -0.59 -20.86
C ASN A 227 -8.82 -1.18 -20.78
N SER A 228 -8.69 -2.41 -20.30
CA SER A 228 -7.39 -3.03 -20.11
C SER A 228 -7.33 -4.43 -20.71
N SER A 229 -6.23 -4.71 -21.40
CA SER A 229 -5.81 -6.06 -21.77
C SER A 229 -4.89 -6.59 -20.67
N ALA A 230 -5.45 -7.40 -19.78
CA ALA A 230 -4.73 -8.00 -18.67
C ALA A 230 -4.01 -9.28 -19.14
N ASN A 231 -2.68 -9.28 -19.04
CA ASN A 231 -1.86 -10.46 -19.30
C ASN A 231 -1.31 -10.97 -17.98
N VAL A 232 -1.80 -12.14 -17.55
CA VAL A 232 -1.42 -12.76 -16.28
C VAL A 232 -0.57 -13.99 -16.57
N VAL A 233 0.68 -13.97 -16.11
CA VAL A 233 1.66 -15.02 -16.33
C VAL A 233 2.12 -15.54 -14.97
N ALA A 234 2.02 -16.85 -14.75
CA ALA A 234 2.57 -17.46 -13.54
C ALA A 234 3.33 -18.74 -13.83
N ALA A 235 4.52 -18.89 -13.23
CA ALA A 235 5.30 -20.12 -13.38
C ALA A 235 4.62 -21.33 -12.70
N GLY A 236 4.07 -21.14 -11.50
CA GLY A 236 3.44 -22.17 -10.68
C GLY A 236 1.93 -22.22 -10.84
N SER A 237 1.21 -21.18 -10.42
CA SER A 237 -0.26 -21.19 -10.47
C SER A 237 -0.92 -19.81 -10.60
N ILE A 238 -2.09 -19.80 -11.25
CA ILE A 238 -3.02 -18.66 -11.29
C ILE A 238 -4.33 -19.10 -10.66
N LYS A 239 -4.81 -18.34 -9.68
CA LYS A 239 -6.20 -18.42 -9.19
C LYS A 239 -6.86 -17.07 -9.42
N ILE A 240 -7.93 -17.06 -10.23
CA ILE A 240 -8.70 -15.86 -10.56
C ILE A 240 -10.19 -16.10 -10.37
N ASN A 241 -10.78 -15.33 -9.47
CA ASN A 241 -12.15 -15.49 -9.03
C ASN A 241 -12.92 -14.17 -9.10
N ASP A 242 -14.20 -14.26 -9.46
CA ASP A 242 -15.19 -13.19 -9.33
C ASP A 242 -14.72 -11.85 -9.94
N THR A 243 -13.88 -11.93 -10.98
CA THR A 243 -13.29 -10.75 -11.62
C THR A 243 -14.15 -10.28 -12.78
N CYS A 244 -14.36 -8.97 -12.88
CA CYS A 244 -15.14 -8.34 -13.94
C CYS A 244 -14.25 -7.45 -14.81
N ALA A 245 -14.47 -7.44 -16.13
CA ALA A 245 -13.84 -6.50 -17.03
C ALA A 245 -14.87 -5.80 -17.93
N ASP A 246 -14.68 -4.53 -18.26
CA ASP A 246 -15.57 -3.77 -19.14
C ASP A 246 -14.83 -2.86 -20.13
N GLY A 247 -15.57 -2.26 -21.06
CA GLY A 247 -14.99 -1.46 -22.14
C GLY A 247 -14.24 -2.33 -23.14
N LYS A 248 -13.13 -1.81 -23.70
CA LYS A 248 -12.26 -2.58 -24.62
C LYS A 248 -11.23 -3.41 -23.85
N SER A 249 -11.73 -4.28 -22.97
CA SER A 249 -10.90 -5.14 -22.11
C SER A 249 -10.81 -6.57 -22.62
N SER A 250 -9.69 -7.22 -22.32
CA SER A 250 -9.45 -8.63 -22.61
C SER A 250 -8.57 -9.25 -21.52
N MET A 251 -8.53 -10.58 -21.44
CA MET A 251 -7.69 -11.26 -20.47
C MET A 251 -7.03 -12.51 -21.04
N ARG A 252 -5.74 -12.64 -20.75
CA ARG A 252 -4.93 -13.82 -21.07
C ARG A 252 -4.31 -14.37 -19.81
N LEU A 253 -4.44 -15.68 -19.62
CA LEU A 253 -3.88 -16.41 -18.49
C LEU A 253 -2.88 -17.46 -18.98
N SER A 254 -1.70 -17.50 -18.38
CA SER A 254 -0.62 -18.39 -18.77
C SER A 254 0.09 -18.98 -17.55
N SER A 255 -0.26 -20.22 -17.18
CA SER A 255 0.38 -20.97 -16.10
C SER A 255 0.16 -22.47 -16.27
N ASN A 256 0.94 -23.28 -15.53
CA ASN A 256 0.81 -24.75 -15.48
C ASN A 256 -0.43 -25.19 -14.68
N ASN A 257 -0.93 -24.33 -13.78
CA ASN A 257 -2.12 -24.60 -12.97
C ASN A 257 -3.00 -23.35 -12.98
N ILE A 258 -4.22 -23.46 -13.51
CA ILE A 258 -5.13 -22.31 -13.62
C ILE A 258 -6.48 -22.71 -13.03
N LYS A 259 -6.91 -21.95 -12.03
CA LYS A 259 -8.27 -21.95 -11.49
C LYS A 259 -8.95 -20.63 -11.82
N SER A 260 -9.93 -20.67 -12.72
CA SER A 260 -10.66 -19.50 -13.24
C SER A 260 -12.16 -19.67 -12.99
N VAL A 261 -12.74 -18.90 -12.06
CA VAL A 261 -14.12 -19.10 -11.60
C VAL A 261 -14.92 -17.79 -11.58
N ASN A 262 -16.16 -17.83 -12.08
CA ASN A 262 -17.14 -16.73 -12.01
C ASN A 262 -16.67 -15.40 -12.63
N ASN A 263 -15.76 -15.44 -13.60
CA ASN A 263 -15.25 -14.20 -14.22
C ASN A 263 -16.19 -13.70 -15.31
N ARG A 264 -16.26 -12.38 -15.51
CA ARG A 264 -17.16 -11.75 -16.48
C ARG A 264 -16.39 -10.75 -17.35
N LEU A 265 -16.27 -11.01 -18.65
CA LEU A 265 -15.45 -10.19 -19.56
C LEU A 265 -16.12 -9.92 -20.92
N PRO A 266 -15.71 -8.85 -21.66
CA PRO A 266 -16.21 -8.56 -23.01
C PRO A 266 -15.81 -9.60 -24.06
N THR A 267 -14.73 -10.34 -23.80
CA THR A 267 -14.17 -11.38 -24.67
C THR A 267 -13.93 -12.65 -23.88
N GLU A 268 -13.78 -13.78 -24.58
CA GLU A 268 -13.30 -15.01 -23.96
C GLU A 268 -11.92 -14.82 -23.33
N ILE A 269 -11.68 -15.51 -22.21
CA ILE A 269 -10.36 -15.57 -21.57
C ILE A 269 -9.48 -16.50 -22.41
N ILE A 270 -8.30 -16.01 -22.80
CA ILE A 270 -7.33 -16.80 -23.57
C ILE A 270 -6.42 -17.56 -22.61
N TYR A 271 -6.36 -18.89 -22.72
CA TYR A 271 -5.48 -19.75 -21.93
C TYR A 271 -4.35 -20.29 -22.81
N THR A 272 -3.07 -19.97 -22.50
CA THR A 272 -1.97 -20.29 -23.43
C THR A 272 -1.01 -21.41 -23.04
N LYS A 273 -1.03 -21.89 -21.79
CA LYS A 273 -0.03 -22.85 -21.27
C LYS A 273 -0.63 -24.13 -20.66
N ASN A 274 -1.82 -24.54 -21.10
CA ASN A 274 -2.41 -25.84 -20.74
C ASN A 274 -2.49 -26.74 -21.97
N LYS A 275 -1.43 -27.50 -22.26
CA LYS A 275 -1.40 -28.42 -23.41
C LYS A 275 -1.26 -29.88 -23.01
N ASN A 276 -0.96 -30.19 -21.75
CA ASN A 276 -0.81 -31.57 -21.28
C ASN A 276 -1.89 -31.95 -20.27
N GLU A 277 -2.46 -33.15 -20.41
CA GLU A 277 -3.57 -33.67 -19.58
C GLU A 277 -3.23 -33.83 -18.08
N SER A 278 -1.94 -33.73 -17.70
CA SER A 278 -1.49 -33.73 -16.30
C SER A 278 -1.57 -32.36 -15.61
N GLU A 279 -1.96 -31.31 -16.33
CA GLU A 279 -2.05 -29.94 -15.82
C GLU A 279 -3.42 -29.68 -15.16
N HIS A 280 -3.42 -29.17 -13.93
CA HIS A 280 -4.65 -28.87 -13.19
C HIS A 280 -5.32 -27.60 -13.76
N PHE A 281 -6.17 -27.78 -14.76
CA PHE A 281 -7.01 -26.73 -15.33
C PHE A 281 -8.43 -26.81 -14.78
N PHE A 282 -8.92 -25.72 -14.20
CA PHE A 282 -10.29 -25.60 -13.75
C PHE A 282 -10.90 -24.27 -14.20
N SER A 283 -11.88 -24.33 -15.10
CA SER A 283 -12.64 -23.17 -15.59
C SER A 283 -14.13 -23.41 -15.37
N ARG A 284 -14.81 -22.51 -14.64
CA ARG A 284 -16.24 -22.63 -14.32
C ARG A 284 -16.94 -21.28 -14.26
N ASN A 285 -18.16 -21.20 -14.79
CA ASN A 285 -19.04 -20.02 -14.72
C ASN A 285 -18.42 -18.71 -15.27
N ASN A 286 -17.44 -18.82 -16.17
CA ASN A 286 -16.88 -17.65 -16.85
C ASN A 286 -17.84 -17.21 -17.96
N THR A 287 -18.20 -15.93 -17.99
CA THR A 287 -19.25 -15.38 -18.86
C THR A 287 -18.68 -14.33 -19.80
N VAL A 288 -19.00 -14.45 -21.09
CA VAL A 288 -18.75 -13.41 -22.10
C VAL A 288 -19.95 -12.48 -22.17
N CYS A 289 -19.72 -11.18 -22.07
CA CYS A 289 -20.78 -10.17 -22.08
C CYS A 289 -21.20 -9.82 -23.51
N ILE A 290 -22.51 -9.71 -23.74
CA ILE A 290 -23.06 -9.28 -25.01
C ILE A 290 -22.70 -7.80 -25.26
N ALA A 291 -22.19 -7.51 -26.46
CA ALA A 291 -21.80 -6.17 -26.91
C ALA A 291 -20.80 -5.45 -25.99
N GLY A 292 -19.96 -6.20 -25.26
CA GLY A 292 -18.90 -5.67 -24.39
C GLY A 292 -19.38 -4.91 -23.14
N ASN A 293 -20.69 -4.91 -22.85
CA ASN A 293 -21.23 -4.26 -21.66
C ASN A 293 -21.39 -5.25 -20.51
N CYS A 294 -20.31 -5.44 -19.75
CA CYS A 294 -20.32 -6.31 -18.57
C CYS A 294 -20.98 -5.69 -17.34
N LYS A 295 -21.41 -4.43 -17.37
CA LYS A 295 -22.00 -3.73 -16.21
C LYS A 295 -21.21 -3.99 -14.92
N CYS A 296 -19.87 -3.91 -15.00
CA CYS A 296 -19.03 -4.14 -13.85
C CYS A 296 -19.38 -3.13 -12.75
N PRO A 297 -19.28 -3.53 -11.48
CA PRO A 297 -19.63 -2.65 -10.39
C PRO A 297 -18.74 -1.40 -10.42
N LYS A 298 -19.35 -0.22 -10.24
CA LYS A 298 -18.63 1.06 -10.30
C LYS A 298 -17.72 1.27 -9.08
N SER A 299 -17.98 0.57 -7.98
CA SER A 299 -17.12 0.45 -6.81
C SER A 299 -16.73 -1.02 -6.66
N SER A 300 -15.49 -1.34 -6.31
CA SER A 300 -15.23 -2.65 -5.71
C SER A 300 -16.03 -2.71 -4.41
N GLY A 301 -16.62 -3.86 -4.11
CA GLY A 301 -17.51 -4.00 -2.97
C GLY A 301 -16.79 -3.60 -1.68
N GLN A 302 -17.11 -2.43 -1.12
CA GLN A 302 -17.11 -2.34 0.33
C GLN A 302 -18.12 -3.38 0.76
N SER A 303 -17.65 -4.48 1.33
CA SER A 303 -18.54 -5.46 1.94
C SER A 303 -19.50 -4.69 2.87
N PRO A 304 -20.81 -5.01 2.87
CA PRO A 304 -21.78 -4.32 3.71
C PRO A 304 -21.51 -4.48 5.22
N GLN A 305 -20.45 -5.19 5.63
CA GLN A 305 -20.04 -5.33 7.03
C GLN A 305 -19.51 -4.02 7.64
N LEU A 306 -18.94 -3.11 6.84
CA LEU A 306 -18.47 -1.81 7.38
C LEU A 306 -19.64 -0.87 7.70
N VAL A 307 -20.69 -0.87 6.87
CA VAL A 307 -21.93 -0.11 7.15
C VAL A 307 -22.69 -0.71 8.34
N SER A 308 -22.63 -2.03 8.51
CA SER A 308 -23.20 -2.72 9.68
C SER A 308 -22.48 -2.37 10.99
N MET A 309 -21.16 -2.15 10.99
CA MET A 309 -20.44 -1.72 12.20
C MET A 309 -20.77 -0.28 12.59
N PHE A 310 -20.90 0.64 11.62
CA PHE A 310 -21.26 2.03 11.92
C PHE A 310 -22.69 2.16 12.45
N LEU A 311 -23.65 1.39 11.92
CA LEU A 311 -25.02 1.35 12.44
C LEU A 311 -25.13 0.68 13.82
N ALA A 312 -24.33 -0.35 14.08
CA ALA A 312 -24.28 -0.99 15.41
C ALA A 312 -23.65 -0.06 16.47
N TYR A 313 -22.60 0.70 16.11
CA TYR A 313 -21.96 1.66 17.01
C TYR A 313 -22.86 2.85 17.35
N THR A 314 -23.60 3.39 16.37
CA THR A 314 -24.55 4.48 16.65
C THR A 314 -25.70 3.99 17.52
N PHE A 315 -26.22 2.78 17.29
CA PHE A 315 -27.24 2.22 18.18
C PHE A 315 -26.72 1.95 19.60
N GLN A 316 -25.49 1.45 19.78
CA GLN A 316 -24.95 1.21 21.13
C GLN A 316 -24.65 2.48 21.92
N PHE A 317 -24.27 3.58 21.26
CA PHE A 317 -23.96 4.84 21.94
C PHE A 317 -25.18 5.74 22.18
N PHE A 318 -26.16 5.75 21.28
CA PHE A 318 -27.31 6.66 21.41
C PHE A 318 -28.49 6.07 22.21
N LEU A 319 -28.64 4.74 22.27
CA LEU A 319 -29.73 4.12 23.05
C LEU A 319 -29.63 4.43 24.57
N PRO A 320 -28.45 4.39 25.22
CA PRO A 320 -28.33 4.72 26.64
C PRO A 320 -28.64 6.18 26.93
N ILE A 321 -28.28 7.10 26.02
CA ILE A 321 -28.48 8.55 26.18
C ILE A 321 -29.97 8.90 26.07
N VAL A 322 -30.69 8.28 25.12
CA VAL A 322 -32.14 8.47 24.96
C VAL A 322 -32.92 7.88 26.14
N ILE A 323 -32.47 6.75 26.69
CA ILE A 323 -33.06 6.15 27.89
C ILE A 323 -32.78 7.01 29.13
N LEU A 324 -31.57 7.58 29.27
CA LEU A 324 -31.25 8.46 30.40
C LEU A 324 -32.09 9.76 30.39
N LEU A 325 -32.30 10.34 29.21
CA LEU A 325 -33.08 11.57 29.03
C LEU A 325 -34.59 11.39 29.20
N SER A 326 -35.09 10.16 29.15
CA SER A 326 -36.52 9.84 29.37
C SER A 326 -36.86 9.44 30.80
N ILE A 327 -35.85 9.35 31.69
CA ILE A 327 -36.00 8.96 33.09
C ILE A 327 -35.70 10.13 34.05
N LEU A 328 -35.18 11.27 33.55
CA LEU A 328 -35.09 12.50 34.34
C LEU A 328 -36.42 13.26 34.29
N PRO A 329 -37.05 13.54 35.46
CA PRO A 329 -38.35 14.21 35.54
C PRO A 329 -38.32 15.69 35.15
#